data_AF-A0A4D7CBV6-F1
#
_entry.id   AF-A0A4D7CBV6-F1
#
_cell.length_a   1.000
_cell.length_b   1.000
_cell.length_c   1.000
_cell.angle_alpha   90.00
_cell.angle_beta   90.00
_cell.angle_gamma   90.00
#
_symmetry.space_group_name_H-M   'P 1'
#
loop_
_entity.id
_entity.type
_entity.pdbx_description
1 polymer ?
#
loop_
_entity_poly.entity_id
_entity_poly.type
_entity_poly.pdbx_seq_one_letter_code
_entity_poly.pdbx_strand_id
1 'polypeptide(L)'
;MSRDFIVRCQDEAEAARAQVLLANARGDDGQDLFEVDNRGSDLFVMLTYPDDIAEDFGFTVGNVPYQRLRDSVAFVAIKNGEHNGIGYFTDSGARLDPVADQFPLSKLPERIRAALGLGQLGLA
;
A
#
# COMPACT_ATOMS: atom_id res chain seq x y z
N MET A 1 -6.53 4.74 -3.70
CA MET A 1 -5.31 4.29 -4.42
C MET A 1 -5.50 2.82 -4.69
N SER A 2 -5.34 2.35 -5.92
CA SER A 2 -5.37 0.91 -6.18
C SER A 2 -4.09 0.26 -5.68
N ARG A 3 -4.19 -0.97 -5.15
CA ARG A 3 -3.01 -1.79 -4.87
C ARG A 3 -3.01 -3.00 -5.77
N ASP A 4 -1.97 -3.07 -6.60
CA ASP A 4 -1.87 -4.10 -7.61
C ASP A 4 -1.00 -5.26 -7.11
N PHE A 5 -1.40 -6.49 -7.43
CA PHE A 5 -0.67 -7.70 -7.11
C PHE A 5 -0.91 -8.78 -8.17
N ILE A 6 -0.04 -9.78 -8.21
CA ILE A 6 -0.17 -10.94 -9.11
C ILE A 6 -0.65 -12.12 -8.29
N VAL A 7 -1.70 -12.78 -8.75
CA VAL A 7 -2.09 -14.13 -8.28
C VAL A 7 -1.53 -15.13 -9.26
N ARG A 8 -0.59 -15.95 -8.79
CA ARG A 8 -0.01 -17.05 -9.57
C ARG A 8 -0.91 -18.26 -9.47
N CYS A 9 -1.36 -18.80 -10.60
CA CYS A 9 -2.13 -20.04 -10.63
C CYS A 9 -1.31 -21.15 -11.27
N GLN A 10 -1.67 -22.40 -10.97
CA GLN A 10 -1.03 -23.59 -11.52
C GLN A 10 -1.33 -23.72 -13.03
N ASP A 11 -2.54 -23.37 -13.45
CA ASP A 11 -3.01 -23.46 -14.83
C ASP A 11 -4.14 -22.45 -15.12
N GLU A 12 -4.54 -22.39 -16.39
CA GLU A 12 -5.63 -21.51 -16.86
C GLU A 12 -6.99 -21.84 -16.22
N ALA A 13 -7.23 -23.09 -15.85
CA ALA A 13 -8.48 -23.50 -15.24
C ALA A 13 -8.57 -22.99 -13.78
N GLU A 14 -7.46 -23.01 -13.05
CA GLU A 14 -7.37 -22.38 -11.74
C GLU A 14 -7.46 -20.86 -11.84
N ALA A 15 -6.79 -20.24 -12.80
CA ALA A 15 -6.89 -18.80 -13.04
C ALA A 15 -8.35 -18.37 -13.30
N ALA A 16 -9.09 -19.14 -14.13
CA ALA A 16 -10.50 -18.88 -14.38
C ALA A 16 -11.36 -18.99 -13.11
N ARG A 17 -11.10 -19.99 -12.24
CA ARG A 17 -11.81 -20.12 -10.95
C ARG A 17 -11.49 -18.96 -10.00
N ALA A 18 -10.21 -18.59 -9.89
CA ALA A 18 -9.76 -17.48 -9.07
C ALA A 18 -10.34 -16.14 -9.55
N GLN A 19 -10.40 -15.92 -10.86
CA GLN A 19 -11.04 -14.74 -11.45
C GLN A 19 -12.51 -14.63 -11.03
N VAL A 20 -13.27 -15.73 -11.08
CA VAL A 20 -14.69 -15.73 -10.67
C VAL A 20 -14.82 -15.37 -9.20
N LEU A 21 -13.97 -15.91 -8.32
CA LEU A 21 -14.01 -15.58 -6.89
C LEU A 21 -13.72 -14.10 -6.64
N LEU A 22 -12.65 -13.57 -7.25
CA LEU A 22 -12.24 -12.17 -7.08
C LEU A 22 -13.28 -11.20 -7.66
N ALA A 23 -13.86 -11.51 -8.82
CA ALA A 23 -14.90 -10.69 -9.46
C ALA A 23 -16.23 -10.67 -8.70
N ASN A 24 -16.46 -11.63 -7.79
CA ASN A 24 -17.65 -11.68 -6.94
C ASN A 24 -17.38 -11.18 -5.52
N ALA A 25 -16.20 -10.63 -5.24
CA ALA A 25 -15.87 -10.08 -3.94
C ALA A 25 -16.41 -8.64 -3.81
N ARG A 26 -17.32 -8.41 -2.86
CA ARG A 26 -17.99 -7.14 -2.65
C ARG A 26 -17.99 -6.73 -1.19
N GLY A 27 -17.73 -5.45 -0.91
CA GLY A 27 -17.95 -4.88 0.42
C GLY A 27 -19.40 -5.02 0.85
N ASP A 28 -19.65 -4.90 2.17
CA ASP A 28 -21.02 -4.91 2.70
C ASP A 28 -21.88 -3.72 2.19
N ASP A 29 -21.23 -2.69 1.67
CA ASP A 29 -21.84 -1.57 0.95
C ASP A 29 -22.21 -1.88 -0.51
N GLY A 30 -21.90 -3.10 -0.98
CA GLY A 30 -22.18 -3.59 -2.32
C GLY A 30 -21.17 -3.18 -3.39
N GLN A 31 -20.11 -2.44 -3.03
CA GLN A 31 -19.07 -2.04 -3.97
C GLN A 31 -18.12 -3.21 -4.27
N ASP A 32 -17.66 -3.32 -5.51
CA ASP A 32 -16.68 -4.33 -5.90
C ASP A 32 -15.32 -4.03 -5.24
N LEU A 33 -14.64 -5.07 -4.75
CA LEU A 33 -13.33 -4.91 -4.12
C LEU A 33 -12.18 -4.93 -5.12
N PHE A 34 -12.31 -5.68 -6.22
CA PHE A 34 -11.22 -5.94 -7.14
C PHE A 34 -11.58 -5.69 -8.61
N GLU A 35 -10.60 -5.19 -9.36
CA GLU A 35 -10.53 -5.36 -10.80
C GLU A 35 -9.53 -6.48 -11.14
N VAL A 36 -9.89 -7.33 -12.10
CA VAL A 36 -9.12 -8.53 -12.45
C VAL A 36 -8.80 -8.54 -13.95
N ASP A 37 -7.51 -8.57 -14.28
CA ASP A 37 -6.96 -8.78 -15.62
C ASP A 37 -6.37 -10.19 -15.69
N ASN A 38 -7.06 -11.11 -16.36
CA ASN A 38 -6.63 -12.49 -16.52
C ASN A 38 -5.69 -12.63 -17.72
N ARG A 39 -4.45 -13.07 -17.46
CA ARG A 39 -3.37 -13.18 -18.45
C ARG A 39 -3.07 -14.63 -18.86
N GLY A 40 -4.04 -15.53 -18.71
CA GLY A 40 -3.90 -16.95 -19.00
C GLY A 40 -3.71 -17.75 -17.70
N SER A 41 -2.47 -18.06 -17.34
CA SER A 41 -2.16 -18.84 -16.13
C SER A 41 -2.01 -18.00 -14.87
N ASP A 42 -2.00 -16.66 -14.98
CA ASP A 42 -1.82 -15.73 -13.87
C ASP A 42 -2.85 -14.60 -13.96
N LEU A 43 -3.20 -14.02 -12.81
CA LEU A 43 -4.07 -12.84 -12.74
C LEU A 43 -3.28 -11.63 -12.28
N PHE A 44 -3.45 -10.51 -12.97
CA PHE A 44 -3.10 -9.19 -12.45
C PHE A 44 -4.35 -8.60 -11.78
N VAL A 45 -4.28 -8.34 -10.49
CA VAL A 45 -5.43 -7.96 -9.67
C VAL A 45 -5.15 -6.61 -9.03
N MET A 46 -6.15 -5.73 -9.05
CA MET A 46 -6.10 -4.43 -8.39
C MET A 46 -7.16 -4.40 -7.31
N LEU A 47 -6.79 -4.12 -6.06
CA LEU A 47 -7.75 -3.73 -5.02
C LEU A 47 -8.20 -2.29 -5.33
N THR A 48 -9.44 -2.11 -5.78
CA THR A 48 -9.97 -0.84 -6.32
C THR A 48 -10.98 -0.14 -5.42
N TYR A 49 -11.32 -0.73 -4.26
CA TYR A 49 -12.24 -0.14 -3.29
C TYR A 49 -11.86 1.32 -2.97
N PRO A 50 -12.80 2.29 -3.11
CA PRO A 50 -12.45 3.71 -3.08
C PRO A 50 -12.37 4.30 -1.68
N ASP A 51 -13.06 3.70 -0.71
CA ASP A 51 -13.22 4.23 0.65
C ASP A 51 -12.23 3.60 1.64
N ASP A 52 -12.27 4.05 2.90
CA ASP A 52 -11.43 3.49 3.96
C ASP A 52 -11.90 2.09 4.38
N ILE A 53 -10.93 1.19 4.63
CA ILE A 53 -11.21 -0.16 5.10
C ILE A 53 -11.13 -0.12 6.64
N ALA A 54 -12.26 0.06 7.31
CA ALA A 54 -12.37 0.11 8.77
C ALA A 54 -12.04 -1.24 9.45
N GLU A 55 -11.79 -1.25 10.77
CA GLU A 55 -11.40 -2.47 11.50
C GLU A 55 -12.41 -3.62 11.38
N ASP A 56 -13.70 -3.28 11.36
CA ASP A 56 -14.83 -4.22 11.24
C ASP A 56 -15.33 -4.38 9.80
N PHE A 57 -14.57 -3.90 8.81
CA PHE A 57 -14.97 -3.97 7.40
C PHE A 57 -15.29 -5.41 6.98
N GLY A 58 -16.56 -5.65 6.68
CA GLY A 58 -17.09 -6.89 6.16
C GLY A 58 -17.20 -6.88 4.65
N PHE A 59 -17.18 -8.09 4.07
CA PHE A 59 -17.35 -8.29 2.65
C PHE A 59 -17.89 -9.69 2.37
N THR A 60 -18.36 -9.91 1.15
CA THR A 60 -18.88 -11.19 0.68
C THR A 60 -18.12 -11.64 -0.56
N VAL A 61 -18.00 -12.96 -0.75
CA VAL A 61 -17.62 -13.56 -2.03
C VAL A 61 -18.78 -14.43 -2.50
N GLY A 62 -19.54 -13.93 -3.46
CA GLY A 62 -20.85 -14.51 -3.78
C GLY A 62 -21.78 -14.47 -2.56
N ASN A 63 -22.14 -15.64 -2.00
CA ASN A 63 -23.02 -15.75 -0.83
C ASN A 63 -22.27 -16.03 0.48
N VAL A 64 -20.94 -16.05 0.46
CA VAL A 64 -20.13 -16.36 1.65
C VAL A 64 -19.67 -15.06 2.30
N PRO A 65 -20.06 -14.79 3.56
CA PRO A 65 -19.62 -13.60 4.28
C PRO A 65 -18.25 -13.79 4.92
N TYR A 66 -17.49 -12.70 4.92
CA TYR A 66 -16.20 -12.55 5.56
C TYR A 66 -16.21 -11.24 6.37
N GLN A 67 -15.33 -11.15 7.34
CA GLN A 67 -15.24 -10.03 8.27
C GLN A 67 -13.78 -9.65 8.47
N ARG A 68 -13.55 -8.42 8.94
CA ARG A 68 -12.21 -7.91 9.30
C ARG A 68 -11.24 -7.95 8.13
N LEU A 69 -11.66 -7.48 6.95
CA LEU A 69 -10.75 -7.34 5.79
C LEU A 69 -9.50 -6.53 6.15
N ARG A 70 -9.62 -5.61 7.10
CA ARG A 70 -8.53 -4.77 7.61
C ARG A 70 -7.31 -5.55 8.09
N ASP A 71 -7.50 -6.75 8.64
CA ASP A 71 -6.41 -7.61 9.12
C ASP A 71 -5.57 -8.18 7.96
N SER A 72 -6.13 -8.20 6.75
CA SER A 72 -5.50 -8.75 5.54
C SER A 72 -4.89 -7.67 4.63
N VAL A 73 -5.02 -6.39 5.00
CA VAL A 73 -4.48 -5.27 4.23
C VAL A 73 -3.52 -4.44 5.09
N ALA A 74 -2.42 -4.02 4.49
CA ALA A 74 -1.50 -3.07 5.10
C ALA A 74 -1.71 -1.69 4.47
N PHE A 75 -1.84 -0.67 5.32
CA PHE A 75 -1.83 0.71 4.84
C PHE A 75 -0.41 1.07 4.39
N VAL A 76 -0.22 1.28 3.09
CA VAL A 76 1.07 1.69 2.51
C VAL A 76 0.89 3.06 1.88
N ALA A 77 1.34 4.10 2.60
CA ALA A 77 1.43 5.45 2.07
C ALA A 77 2.83 5.72 1.54
N ILE A 78 3.13 5.28 0.32
CA ILE A 78 4.24 5.85 -0.46
C ILE A 78 3.62 6.98 -1.28
N LYS A 79 3.60 8.19 -0.71
CA LYS A 79 3.08 9.37 -1.39
C LYS A 79 4.23 10.11 -2.07
N ASN A 80 4.13 10.29 -3.38
CA ASN A 80 4.64 11.52 -3.99
C ASN A 80 3.67 12.63 -3.56
N GLY A 81 4.16 13.79 -3.12
CA GLY A 81 3.40 14.83 -2.41
C GLY A 81 2.26 15.53 -3.17
N GLU A 82 1.69 14.90 -4.19
CA GLU A 82 0.74 15.51 -5.13
C GLU A 82 -0.73 15.42 -4.67
N HIS A 83 -1.15 14.39 -3.92
CA HIS A 83 -2.60 14.09 -3.73
C HIS A 83 -3.11 14.13 -2.27
N ASN A 84 -2.77 15.18 -1.50
CA ASN A 84 -3.51 15.50 -0.28
C ASN A 84 -3.34 16.98 0.10
N GLY A 85 -4.43 17.74 0.26
CA GLY A 85 -4.36 19.12 0.73
C GLY A 85 -3.92 19.25 2.20
N ILE A 86 -3.94 18.13 2.94
CA ILE A 86 -3.48 18.06 4.33
C ILE A 86 -2.05 17.54 4.34
N GLY A 87 -1.12 18.45 4.63
CA GLY A 87 0.27 18.12 4.92
C GLY A 87 0.45 17.70 6.38
N TYR A 88 1.24 16.66 6.62
CA TYR A 88 1.65 16.26 7.97
C TYR A 88 3.06 16.76 8.19
N PHE A 89 3.24 17.62 9.18
CA PHE A 89 4.54 18.08 9.63
C PHE A 89 4.96 17.23 10.83
N THR A 90 6.12 16.59 10.73
CA THR A 90 6.76 15.94 11.87
C THR A 90 7.97 16.77 12.28
N ASP A 91 7.95 17.24 13.53
CA ASP A 91 9.12 17.83 14.17
C ASP A 91 9.75 16.76 15.08
N SER A 92 11.07 16.67 15.04
CA SER A 92 11.85 15.87 15.98
C SER A 92 11.81 16.41 17.41
N GLY A 93 11.29 17.63 17.62
CA GLY A 93 11.35 18.36 18.90
C GLY A 93 12.77 18.79 19.25
N ALA A 94 13.73 18.62 18.34
CA ALA A 94 15.10 19.05 18.53
C ALA A 94 15.17 20.57 18.55
N ARG A 95 15.76 21.13 19.60
CA ARG A 95 16.01 22.56 19.69
C ARG A 95 17.28 22.87 18.90
N LEU A 96 17.11 23.42 17.71
CA LEU A 96 18.22 23.82 16.85
C LEU A 96 18.68 25.24 17.19
N ASP A 97 19.99 25.44 17.24
CA ASP A 97 20.62 26.74 17.21
C ASP A 97 20.64 27.26 15.75
N PRO A 98 19.99 28.40 15.45
CA PRO A 98 19.85 28.88 14.08
C PRO A 98 21.16 29.22 13.38
N VAL A 99 22.28 29.37 14.10
CA VAL A 99 23.60 29.70 13.54
C VAL A 99 24.48 28.45 13.52
N ALA A 100 24.53 27.71 14.64
CA ALA A 100 25.41 26.56 14.77
C ALA A 100 24.92 25.32 14.01
N ASP A 101 23.60 25.15 13.86
CA ASP A 101 23.02 23.98 13.20
C ASP A 101 22.71 24.20 11.71
N GLN A 102 23.21 25.29 11.13
CA GLN A 102 23.12 25.51 9.68
C GLN A 102 24.01 24.51 8.93
N PHE A 103 23.51 24.04 7.80
CA PHE A 103 24.26 23.17 6.90
C PHE A 103 23.81 23.41 5.46
N PRO A 104 24.68 23.16 4.45
CA PRO A 104 24.27 23.22 3.05
C PRO A 104 23.19 22.18 2.76
N LEU A 105 22.13 22.56 2.03
CA LEU A 105 21.04 21.64 1.67
C LEU A 105 21.54 20.40 0.90
N SER A 106 22.63 20.54 0.15
CA SER A 106 23.29 19.44 -0.55
C SER A 106 23.80 18.33 0.39
N LYS A 107 23.90 18.59 1.70
CA LYS A 107 24.27 17.61 2.73
C LYS A 107 23.10 16.83 3.33
N LEU A 108 21.87 17.13 2.93
CA LEU A 108 20.68 16.45 3.43
C LEU A 108 20.69 14.93 3.18
N PRO A 109 21.08 14.41 2.00
CA PRO A 109 21.13 12.96 1.76
C PRO A 109 22.08 12.24 2.71
N GLU A 110 23.28 12.77 2.97
CA GLU A 110 24.25 12.17 3.90
C GLU A 110 23.72 12.16 5.34
N ARG A 111 23.03 13.23 5.76
CA ARG A 111 22.43 13.30 7.11
C ARG A 111 21.29 12.28 7.30
N ILE A 112 20.44 12.11 6.30
CA ILE A 112 19.38 11.08 6.32
C ILE A 112 20.02 9.69 6.41
N ARG A 113 21.04 9.41 5.58
CA ARG A 113 21.77 8.14 5.63
C ARG A 113 22.39 7.89 7.00
N ALA A 114 23.03 8.90 7.59
CA ALA A 114 23.62 8.78 8.92
C ALA A 114 22.57 8.49 10.00
N ALA A 115 21.44 9.21 9.99
CA ALA A 115 20.34 9.00 10.94
C ALA A 115 19.71 7.58 10.83
N LEU A 116 19.75 6.99 9.64
CA LEU A 116 19.31 5.62 9.38
C LEU A 116 20.41 4.56 9.62
N GLY A 117 21.58 4.94 10.13
CA GLY A 117 22.70 4.02 10.36
C GLY A 117 23.42 3.54 9.09
N LEU A 118 23.17 4.17 7.94
CA LEU A 118 23.70 3.78 6.62
C LEU A 118 25.06 4.45 6.30
N GLY A 119 25.70 5.06 7.30
CA GLY A 119 26.92 5.87 7.16
C GLY A 119 28.23 5.09 7.10
N GLN A 120 28.22 3.78 7.40
CA GLN A 120 29.41 2.92 7.39
C GLN A 120 29.13 1.58 6.69
N LEU A 121 28.83 1.63 5.39
CA LEU A 121 29.16 0.52 4.51
C LEU A 121 30.32 1.02 3.64
N GLY A 122 31.52 0.95 4.22
CA GLY A 122 32.74 1.04 3.42
C GLY A 122 32.73 -0.12 2.43
N LEU A 123 32.73 0.20 1.14
CA LEU A 123 33.14 -0.74 0.12
C LEU A 123 34.61 -1.08 0.43
N ALA A 124 34.83 -2.27 0.99
CA ALA A 124 36.09 -2.97 0.87
C ALA A 124 36.18 -3.63 -0.51
#